data_AF-A0A9P6A0Y9-F1
#
_entry.id   AF-A0A9P6A0Y9-F1
#
_cell.length_a   1.000
_cell.length_b   1.000
_cell.length_c   1.000
_cell.angle_alpha   90.00
_cell.angle_beta   90.00
_cell.angle_gamma   90.00
#
_symmetry.space_group_name_H-M   'P 1'
#
loop_
_entity.id
_entity.type
_entity.pdbx_description
1 polymer ?
#
loop_
_entity_poly.entity_id
_entity_poly.type
_entity_poly.pdbx_seq_one_letter_code
_entity_poly.pdbx_strand_id
1 'polypeptide(L)'
;MTPAIPGSPQLRAKSPFLSTPTQIIPTLTTTHHASPLGDNSLVVHPHPHRDIPGFYVVIPAGGAGTRLWPLSREDHPKFLLDLTLKGRSLIQATWDRLLPLTSPARTTIVAGPSHIKDIREQLPDLLPHNLMCEPGPKDSMAAIGLAAAVLARRDPDAVIGSFAADHMISGDEAFLSAVAEAVEVARKDYLVTIGIAPSHPSTGFGYVRLGDKVDIAEAPNARLVSSFKEKPDARTAAAYIATGKYRWNAGMFVTKASFLLQLLKEYKPEIHQGLMKIADAWDDEARKQKVLDEVWPTLEKIPIDNAVAEPAAAEGRVAVVPATFGWDDVGDFSSLADLLPAEANQPRILGDSNLVLTEQMAGGIVVPGSGRLITCLGVDDLVIVDMPDTLLVTTRARSQEVKRLVKKCRDAGWRNLL
;
A
#
# COMPACT_ATOMS: atom_id res chain seq x y z
N MET A 1 21.47 19.71 -15.78
CA MET A 1 20.08 20.19 -15.62
C MET A 1 19.17 19.01 -15.88
N THR A 2 18.72 18.33 -14.83
CA THR A 2 17.73 17.26 -14.91
C THR A 2 16.42 17.89 -15.39
N PRO A 3 15.78 17.41 -16.47
CA PRO A 3 14.47 17.93 -16.84
C PRO A 3 13.52 17.64 -15.70
N ALA A 4 12.82 18.66 -15.21
CA ALA A 4 11.70 18.44 -14.30
C ALA A 4 10.68 17.59 -15.05
N ILE A 5 10.52 16.33 -14.62
CA ILE A 5 9.37 15.52 -15.04
C ILE A 5 8.15 16.30 -14.55
N PRO A 6 7.24 16.75 -15.44
CA PRO A 6 6.05 17.44 -14.97
C PRO A 6 5.29 16.42 -14.14
N GLY A 7 5.21 16.67 -12.82
CA GLY A 7 4.28 15.95 -11.98
C GLY A 7 2.88 16.18 -12.52
N SER A 8 2.00 15.19 -12.36
CA SER A 8 0.56 15.35 -12.59
C SER A 8 0.11 16.69 -12.06
N PRO A 9 -0.79 17.42 -12.75
CA PRO A 9 -1.36 18.64 -12.19
C PRO A 9 -1.77 18.31 -10.76
N GLN A 10 -1.29 19.11 -9.81
CA GLN A 10 -1.46 18.89 -8.37
C GLN A 10 -2.93 19.14 -8.00
N LEU A 11 -3.82 18.35 -8.59
CA LEU A 11 -5.22 18.27 -8.24
C LEU A 11 -5.23 17.75 -6.81
N ARG A 12 -5.67 18.62 -5.90
CA ARG A 12 -5.81 18.25 -4.51
C ARG A 12 -6.82 17.11 -4.39
N ALA A 13 -6.54 16.17 -3.51
CA ALA A 13 -7.53 15.16 -3.17
C ALA A 13 -8.81 15.85 -2.67
N LYS A 14 -9.95 15.46 -3.24
CA LYS A 14 -11.26 15.79 -2.67
C LYS A 14 -11.57 14.71 -1.65
N SER A 15 -11.25 14.95 -0.38
CA SER A 15 -11.81 14.13 0.70
C SER A 15 -13.20 14.68 1.02
N PRO A 16 -14.28 13.90 0.86
CA PRO A 16 -15.65 14.39 1.05
C PRO A 16 -15.92 14.92 2.47
N PHE A 17 -15.08 14.58 3.46
CA PHE A 17 -15.32 14.84 4.87
C PHE A 17 -14.19 15.56 5.61
N LEU A 18 -13.06 15.86 4.95
CA LEU A 18 -11.95 16.58 5.58
C LEU A 18 -11.87 17.98 4.98
N SER A 19 -12.31 18.98 5.76
CA SER A 19 -12.10 20.40 5.44
C SER A 19 -10.61 20.71 5.43
N THR A 20 -10.20 21.64 4.57
CA THR A 20 -8.80 22.09 4.50
C THR A 20 -8.44 22.88 5.75
N PRO A 21 -7.31 22.60 6.43
CA PRO A 21 -6.83 23.50 7.46
C PRO A 21 -6.48 24.87 6.83
N THR A 22 -6.84 25.95 7.51
CA THR A 22 -6.53 27.34 7.11
C THR A 22 -5.03 27.68 7.25
N GLN A 23 -4.23 26.77 7.83
CA GLN A 23 -2.80 26.95 8.04
C GLN A 23 -1.98 25.84 7.36
N ILE A 24 -0.84 26.23 6.81
CA ILE A 24 0.19 25.31 6.29
C ILE A 24 0.75 24.55 7.47
N ILE A 25 0.48 23.25 7.56
CA ILE A 25 1.10 22.38 8.57
C ILE A 25 2.60 22.32 8.25
N PRO A 26 3.49 22.59 9.21
CA PRO A 26 4.93 22.49 8.98
C PRO A 26 5.29 21.10 8.46
N THR A 27 6.07 21.03 7.39
CA THR A 27 6.73 19.80 6.95
C THR A 27 7.73 19.38 8.01
N LEU A 28 7.33 18.52 8.94
CA LEU A 28 8.28 17.82 9.79
C LEU A 28 8.92 16.69 8.98
N THR A 29 10.24 16.71 8.95
CA THR A 29 11.06 15.52 8.74
C THR A 29 10.54 14.44 9.66
N THR A 30 10.00 13.37 9.09
CA THR A 30 9.74 12.15 9.84
C THR A 30 11.03 11.79 10.56
N THR A 31 10.97 11.65 11.88
CA THR A 31 12.11 11.15 12.64
C THR A 31 12.36 9.74 12.14
N HIS A 32 13.38 9.59 11.29
CA HIS A 32 13.92 8.30 10.90
C HIS A 32 14.33 7.60 12.20
N HIS A 33 13.47 6.70 12.69
CA HIS A 33 13.86 5.79 13.75
C HIS A 33 14.81 4.78 13.14
N ALA A 34 16.11 5.05 13.29
CA ALA A 34 17.14 4.13 12.88
C ALA A 34 16.86 2.77 13.54
N SER A 35 16.73 1.75 12.70
CA SER A 35 16.52 0.39 13.15
C SER A 35 17.60 -0.01 14.16
N PRO A 36 17.24 -0.53 15.34
CA PRO A 36 18.22 -1.01 16.31
C PRO A 36 19.00 -2.24 15.81
N LEU A 37 18.68 -2.76 14.62
CA LEU A 37 19.17 -4.03 14.07
C LEU A 37 20.41 -3.90 13.17
N GLY A 38 21.12 -2.76 13.20
CA GLY A 38 22.39 -2.60 12.48
C GLY A 38 22.25 -2.27 10.99
N ASP A 39 21.08 -1.76 10.56
CA ASP A 39 20.83 -1.33 9.17
C ASP A 39 21.71 -0.15 8.72
N ASN A 40 22.50 0.43 9.63
CA ASN A 40 23.53 1.43 9.33
C ASN A 40 24.64 0.93 8.39
N SER A 41 24.69 -0.37 8.06
CA SER A 41 25.63 -0.93 7.09
C SER A 41 25.09 -1.04 5.66
N LEU A 42 23.84 -0.63 5.40
CA LEU A 42 23.28 -0.65 4.05
C LEU A 42 23.96 0.44 3.22
N VAL A 43 24.47 0.04 2.06
CA VAL A 43 25.12 0.98 1.13
C VAL A 43 24.03 1.70 0.37
N VAL A 44 24.04 3.04 0.39
CA VAL A 44 23.14 3.82 -0.46
C VAL A 44 23.48 3.50 -1.91
N HIS A 45 22.56 2.85 -2.64
CA HIS A 45 22.78 2.52 -4.03
C HIS A 45 22.53 3.78 -4.89
N PRO A 46 23.57 4.33 -5.55
CA PRO A 46 23.39 5.51 -6.39
C PRO A 46 22.54 5.16 -7.61
N HIS A 47 21.43 5.86 -7.79
CA HIS A 47 20.55 5.71 -8.97
C HIS A 47 20.59 6.99 -9.83
N PRO A 48 21.55 7.12 -10.76
CA PRO A 48 21.80 8.36 -11.50
C PRO A 48 20.73 8.67 -12.58
N HIS A 49 20.07 7.64 -13.09
CA HIS A 49 18.95 7.76 -14.04
C HIS A 49 17.67 7.57 -13.27
N ARG A 50 16.78 8.58 -13.24
CA ARG A 50 15.52 8.43 -12.51
C ARG A 50 14.60 7.40 -13.18
N ASP A 51 14.42 7.48 -14.50
CA ASP A 51 13.60 6.51 -15.23
C ASP A 51 14.32 5.17 -15.44
N ILE A 52 13.63 4.05 -15.17
CA ILE A 52 14.13 2.70 -15.39
C ILE A 52 13.43 2.09 -16.62
N PRO A 53 14.14 1.91 -17.76
CA PRO A 53 13.55 1.29 -18.94
C PRO A 53 13.05 -0.13 -18.66
N GLY A 54 11.87 -0.45 -19.19
CA GLY A 54 11.22 -1.76 -19.00
C GLY A 54 10.63 -1.98 -17.60
N PHE A 55 10.68 -0.99 -16.70
CA PHE A 55 10.03 -1.06 -15.40
C PHE A 55 8.60 -0.50 -15.46
N TYR A 56 7.66 -1.37 -15.13
CA TYR A 56 6.24 -1.08 -15.05
C TYR A 56 5.78 -1.10 -13.61
N VAL A 57 4.97 -0.13 -13.24
CA VAL A 57 4.35 -0.06 -11.92
C VAL A 57 2.93 -0.60 -12.01
N VAL A 58 2.57 -1.45 -11.05
CA VAL A 58 1.21 -1.94 -10.83
C VAL A 58 0.77 -1.45 -9.45
N ILE A 59 -0.33 -0.72 -9.40
CA ILE A 59 -0.94 -0.24 -8.15
C ILE A 59 -2.28 -0.95 -7.96
N PRO A 60 -2.33 -2.02 -7.15
CA PRO A 60 -3.59 -2.59 -6.70
C PRO A 60 -4.30 -1.58 -5.78
N ALA A 61 -5.46 -1.10 -6.21
CA ALA A 61 -6.29 -0.15 -5.48
C ALA A 61 -7.61 -0.84 -5.08
N GLY A 62 -7.50 -1.68 -4.06
CA GLY A 62 -8.62 -2.44 -3.49
C GLY A 62 -8.70 -2.32 -1.98
N GLY A 63 -9.85 -2.68 -1.42
CA GLY A 63 -10.10 -2.67 0.03
C GLY A 63 -10.75 -1.39 0.52
N ALA A 64 -11.86 -1.54 1.25
CA ALA A 64 -12.64 -0.42 1.79
C ALA A 64 -11.95 0.31 2.95
N GLY A 65 -10.93 -0.28 3.58
CA GLY A 65 -10.27 0.31 4.76
C GLY A 65 -11.12 0.28 6.04
N THR A 66 -12.06 -0.68 6.17
CA THR A 66 -13.12 -0.77 7.21
C THR A 66 -12.73 -0.53 8.68
N ARG A 67 -11.45 -0.54 9.04
CA ARG A 67 -10.95 -0.20 10.39
C ARG A 67 -10.81 1.31 10.60
N LEU A 68 -10.86 2.10 9.53
CA LEU A 68 -10.96 3.56 9.54
C LEU A 68 -12.40 4.04 9.35
N TRP A 69 -13.41 3.17 9.42
CA TRP A 69 -14.80 3.60 9.45
C TRP A 69 -15.06 4.53 10.66
N PRO A 70 -15.85 5.61 10.56
CA PRO A 70 -16.66 6.05 9.42
C PRO A 70 -15.92 6.95 8.42
N LEU A 71 -14.62 7.18 8.60
CA LEU A 71 -13.81 8.01 7.70
C LEU A 71 -13.64 7.34 6.32
N SER A 72 -13.49 6.02 6.29
CA SER A 72 -13.48 5.22 5.06
C SER A 72 -14.77 4.41 4.88
N ARG A 73 -15.24 4.29 3.63
CA ARG A 73 -16.46 3.58 3.23
C ARG A 73 -16.22 2.70 2.00
N GLU A 74 -17.20 1.86 1.65
CA GLU A 74 -17.15 1.01 0.45
C GLU A 74 -17.08 1.81 -0.85
N ASP A 75 -17.66 3.02 -0.91
CA ASP A 75 -17.60 3.92 -2.06
C ASP A 75 -16.41 4.90 -2.00
N HIS A 76 -15.98 5.29 -0.80
CA HIS A 76 -14.82 6.13 -0.54
C HIS A 76 -13.77 5.43 0.34
N PRO A 77 -13.00 4.49 -0.25
CA PRO A 77 -11.99 3.71 0.47
C PRO A 77 -10.79 4.57 0.89
N LYS A 78 -10.03 4.07 1.88
CA LYS A 78 -8.90 4.81 2.47
C LYS A 78 -7.86 5.30 1.45
N PHE A 79 -7.63 4.59 0.35
CA PHE A 79 -6.63 4.99 -0.64
C PHE A 79 -6.97 6.30 -1.36
N LEU A 80 -8.26 6.70 -1.38
CA LEU A 80 -8.72 7.96 -1.95
C LEU A 80 -8.66 9.14 -0.98
N LEU A 81 -8.31 8.91 0.29
CA LEU A 81 -8.33 9.91 1.34
C LEU A 81 -6.94 10.55 1.53
N ASP A 82 -6.93 11.86 1.79
CA ASP A 82 -5.75 12.55 2.33
C ASP A 82 -5.71 12.41 3.85
N LEU A 83 -4.98 11.39 4.31
CA LEU A 83 -4.80 11.09 5.72
C LEU A 83 -3.64 11.87 6.36
N THR A 84 -2.97 12.75 5.61
CA THR A 84 -1.80 13.51 6.07
C THR A 84 -2.02 15.01 6.08
N LEU A 85 -3.16 15.48 5.55
CA LEU A 85 -3.50 16.88 5.35
C LEU A 85 -2.48 17.62 4.46
N LYS A 86 -1.79 16.90 3.58
CA LYS A 86 -0.79 17.45 2.64
C LYS A 86 -1.38 17.76 1.26
N GLY A 87 -2.68 17.58 1.09
CA GLY A 87 -3.42 17.82 -0.15
C GLY A 87 -3.34 16.67 -1.15
N ARG A 88 -2.75 15.53 -0.79
CA ARG A 88 -2.63 14.33 -1.64
C ARG A 88 -3.24 13.14 -0.95
N SER A 89 -4.07 12.37 -1.66
CA SER A 89 -4.56 11.08 -1.18
C SER A 89 -3.44 10.03 -1.15
N LEU A 90 -3.66 8.89 -0.50
CA LEU A 90 -2.66 7.81 -0.48
C LEU A 90 -2.32 7.28 -1.89
N ILE A 91 -3.32 7.18 -2.78
CA ILE A 91 -3.08 6.74 -4.16
C ILE A 91 -2.28 7.78 -4.95
N GLN A 92 -2.57 9.07 -4.75
CA GLN A 92 -1.80 10.16 -5.34
C GLN A 92 -0.36 10.19 -4.82
N ALA A 93 -0.16 10.00 -3.52
CA ALA A 93 1.16 9.92 -2.92
C ALA A 93 1.96 8.70 -3.44
N THR A 94 1.29 7.56 -3.65
CA THR A 94 1.90 6.36 -4.24
C THR A 94 2.29 6.59 -5.69
N TRP A 95 1.41 7.20 -6.49
CA TRP A 95 1.69 7.60 -7.87
C TRP A 95 2.90 8.54 -7.96
N ASP A 96 2.90 9.64 -7.20
CA ASP A 96 3.96 10.65 -7.21
C ASP A 96 5.32 10.07 -6.82
N ARG A 97 5.33 9.18 -5.82
CA ARG A 97 6.54 8.52 -5.33
C ARG A 97 7.14 7.55 -6.34
N LEU A 98 6.33 6.95 -7.21
CA LEU A 98 6.78 5.94 -8.18
C LEU A 98 7.10 6.53 -9.55
N LEU A 99 6.45 7.63 -9.94
CA LEU A 99 6.69 8.30 -11.22
C LEU A 99 8.16 8.59 -11.54
N PRO A 100 9.04 8.96 -10.59
CA PRO A 100 10.45 9.16 -10.90
C PRO A 100 11.10 7.94 -11.55
N LEU A 101 10.68 6.71 -11.19
CA LEU A 101 11.24 5.44 -11.68
C LEU A 101 10.66 4.97 -13.01
N THR A 102 9.59 5.61 -13.48
CA THR A 102 8.83 5.14 -14.63
C THR A 102 8.13 6.29 -15.33
N SER A 103 7.01 6.02 -16.00
CA SER A 103 6.18 7.04 -16.65
C SER A 103 4.70 6.73 -16.47
N PRO A 104 3.79 7.70 -16.74
CA PRO A 104 2.36 7.42 -16.78
C PRO A 104 1.98 6.29 -17.78
N ALA A 105 2.74 6.17 -18.88
CA ALA A 105 2.55 5.11 -19.87
C ALA A 105 2.89 3.70 -19.36
N ARG A 106 3.73 3.60 -18.33
CA ARG A 106 4.15 2.35 -17.70
C ARG A 106 3.59 2.16 -16.29
N THR A 107 2.63 2.98 -15.88
CA THR A 107 1.97 2.86 -14.58
C THR A 107 0.54 2.40 -14.76
N THR A 108 0.24 1.20 -14.26
CA THR A 108 -1.06 0.54 -14.30
C THR A 108 -1.70 0.55 -12.93
N ILE A 109 -3.01 0.82 -12.87
CA ILE A 109 -3.81 0.74 -11.66
C ILE A 109 -4.88 -0.33 -11.87
N VAL A 110 -5.06 -1.21 -10.89
CA VAL A 110 -6.11 -2.23 -10.90
C VAL A 110 -7.09 -1.91 -9.79
N ALA A 111 -8.36 -1.69 -10.13
CA ALA A 111 -9.37 -1.24 -9.16
C ALA A 111 -10.77 -1.78 -9.50
N GLY A 112 -11.64 -1.84 -8.50
CA GLY A 112 -13.05 -2.18 -8.68
C GLY A 112 -13.86 -1.07 -9.37
N PRO A 113 -15.04 -1.40 -9.96
CA PRO A 113 -15.84 -0.46 -10.76
C PRO A 113 -16.29 0.79 -9.99
N SER A 114 -16.54 0.66 -8.69
CA SER A 114 -16.93 1.76 -7.80
C SER A 114 -15.89 2.88 -7.72
N HIS A 115 -14.62 2.60 -7.97
CA HIS A 115 -13.52 3.54 -7.73
C HIS A 115 -12.95 4.15 -9.01
N ILE A 116 -13.31 3.63 -10.18
CA ILE A 116 -12.75 4.03 -11.48
C ILE A 116 -12.92 5.53 -11.74
N LYS A 117 -14.08 6.09 -11.40
CA LYS A 117 -14.36 7.51 -11.58
C LYS A 117 -13.44 8.37 -10.72
N ASP A 118 -13.39 8.10 -9.41
CA ASP A 118 -12.60 8.89 -8.46
C ASP A 118 -11.11 8.78 -8.73
N ILE A 119 -10.61 7.60 -9.13
CA ILE A 119 -9.22 7.41 -9.52
C ILE A 119 -8.87 8.29 -10.73
N ARG A 120 -9.72 8.34 -11.76
CA ARG A 120 -9.50 9.20 -12.95
C ARG A 120 -9.52 10.68 -12.58
N GLU A 121 -10.40 11.09 -11.67
CA GLU A 121 -10.45 12.48 -11.21
C GLU A 121 -9.20 12.86 -10.39
N GLN A 122 -8.68 11.96 -9.56
CA GLN A 122 -7.49 12.21 -8.74
C GLN A 122 -6.17 12.05 -9.52
N LEU A 123 -6.14 11.26 -10.59
CA LEU A 123 -4.96 10.96 -11.41
C LEU A 123 -5.23 11.28 -12.89
N PRO A 124 -5.27 12.57 -13.28
CA PRO A 124 -5.61 12.99 -14.65
C PRO A 124 -4.59 12.54 -15.70
N ASP A 125 -3.34 12.29 -15.30
CA ASP A 125 -2.28 11.82 -16.18
C ASP A 125 -2.31 10.29 -16.39
N LEU A 126 -3.14 9.56 -15.65
CA LEU A 126 -3.31 8.12 -15.83
C LEU A 126 -3.96 7.84 -17.18
N LEU A 127 -3.24 7.11 -18.04
CA LEU A 127 -3.77 6.73 -19.35
C LEU A 127 -4.97 5.79 -19.18
N PRO A 128 -6.09 6.01 -19.90
CA PRO A 128 -7.30 5.21 -19.73
C PRO A 128 -7.10 3.70 -19.89
N HIS A 129 -6.20 3.27 -20.79
CA HIS A 129 -5.89 1.85 -21.02
C HIS A 129 -5.01 1.20 -19.94
N ASN A 130 -4.46 2.00 -19.03
CA ASN A 130 -3.68 1.56 -17.87
C ASN A 130 -4.53 1.52 -16.59
N LEU A 131 -5.80 1.93 -16.64
CA LEU A 131 -6.75 1.72 -15.55
C LEU A 131 -7.55 0.43 -15.82
N MET A 132 -7.15 -0.65 -15.18
CA MET A 132 -7.77 -1.97 -15.31
C MET A 132 -8.90 -2.11 -14.28
N CYS A 133 -10.12 -2.33 -14.77
CA CYS A 133 -11.28 -2.55 -13.91
C CYS A 133 -11.42 -4.05 -13.60
N GLU A 134 -11.19 -4.46 -12.36
CA GLU A 134 -11.54 -5.82 -11.91
C GLU A 134 -13.04 -5.92 -11.62
N PRO A 135 -13.75 -7.00 -12.01
CA PRO A 135 -15.18 -7.16 -11.74
C PRO A 135 -15.55 -7.25 -10.26
N GLY A 136 -14.60 -7.66 -9.41
CA GLY A 136 -14.82 -7.76 -7.97
C GLY A 136 -13.58 -8.27 -7.23
N PRO A 137 -13.55 -8.16 -5.89
CA PRO A 137 -12.34 -8.37 -5.11
C PRO A 137 -11.93 -9.85 -5.07
N LYS A 138 -10.68 -10.13 -5.45
CA LYS A 138 -10.05 -11.46 -5.41
C LYS A 138 -8.71 -11.49 -4.64
N ASP A 139 -8.54 -10.56 -3.70
CA ASP A 139 -7.26 -10.27 -3.03
C ASP A 139 -6.16 -9.88 -4.05
N SER A 140 -4.90 -9.80 -3.62
CA SER A 140 -3.84 -9.17 -4.41
C SER A 140 -3.38 -9.99 -5.62
N MET A 141 -3.45 -11.33 -5.59
CA MET A 141 -2.85 -12.16 -6.64
C MET A 141 -3.55 -11.99 -7.99
N ALA A 142 -4.89 -11.96 -8.02
CA ALA A 142 -5.63 -11.82 -9.27
C ALA A 142 -5.40 -10.44 -9.90
N ALA A 143 -5.40 -9.37 -9.11
CA ALA A 143 -5.14 -8.01 -9.58
C ALA A 143 -3.73 -7.86 -10.15
N ILE A 144 -2.71 -8.29 -9.40
CA ILE A 144 -1.30 -8.23 -9.84
C ILE A 144 -1.08 -9.14 -11.05
N GLY A 145 -1.65 -10.35 -11.02
CA GLY A 145 -1.54 -11.34 -12.08
C GLY A 145 -2.21 -10.89 -13.39
N LEU A 146 -3.35 -10.19 -13.32
CA LEU A 146 -4.00 -9.59 -14.48
C LEU A 146 -3.07 -8.58 -15.15
N ALA A 147 -2.52 -7.64 -14.37
CA ALA A 147 -1.59 -6.66 -14.89
C ALA A 147 -0.34 -7.34 -15.48
N ALA A 148 0.23 -8.35 -14.80
CA ALA A 148 1.36 -9.11 -15.29
C ALA A 148 1.07 -9.82 -16.62
N ALA A 149 -0.08 -10.49 -16.74
CA ALA A 149 -0.48 -11.22 -17.94
C ALA A 149 -0.65 -10.29 -19.14
N VAL A 150 -1.31 -9.14 -18.95
CA VAL A 150 -1.48 -8.13 -20.01
C VAL A 150 -0.15 -7.49 -20.38
N LEU A 151 0.66 -7.11 -19.39
CA LEU A 151 1.96 -6.48 -19.64
C LEU A 151 2.92 -7.43 -20.35
N ALA A 152 2.96 -8.71 -19.98
CA ALA A 152 3.78 -9.72 -20.67
C ALA A 152 3.40 -9.94 -22.14
N ARG A 153 2.15 -9.64 -22.54
CA ARG A 153 1.73 -9.63 -23.96
C ARG A 153 2.22 -8.40 -24.72
N ARG A 154 2.35 -7.26 -24.03
CA ARG A 154 2.74 -5.97 -24.61
C ARG A 154 4.26 -5.76 -24.62
N ASP A 155 4.94 -6.25 -23.58
CA ASP A 155 6.39 -6.24 -23.39
C ASP A 155 6.83 -7.55 -22.70
N PRO A 156 7.41 -8.51 -23.46
CA PRO A 156 7.86 -9.81 -22.92
C PRO A 156 8.95 -9.72 -21.84
N ASP A 157 9.71 -8.61 -21.81
CA ASP A 157 10.83 -8.39 -20.89
C ASP A 157 10.43 -7.48 -19.70
N ALA A 158 9.14 -7.12 -19.59
CA ALA A 158 8.63 -6.24 -18.56
C ALA A 158 9.00 -6.71 -17.15
N VAL A 159 9.66 -5.83 -16.40
CA VAL A 159 9.79 -5.94 -14.94
C VAL A 159 8.63 -5.17 -14.32
N ILE A 160 7.82 -5.85 -13.51
CA ILE A 160 6.70 -5.23 -12.80
C ILE A 160 7.05 -5.01 -11.34
N GLY A 161 6.64 -3.87 -10.79
CA GLY A 161 6.64 -3.58 -9.36
C GLY A 161 5.22 -3.35 -8.87
N SER A 162 4.74 -4.19 -7.95
CA SER A 162 3.45 -4.05 -7.28
C SER A 162 3.58 -3.25 -5.99
N PHE A 163 2.84 -2.15 -5.90
CA PHE A 163 2.82 -1.26 -4.74
C PHE A 163 1.38 -0.94 -4.34
N ALA A 164 1.01 -1.25 -3.10
CA ALA A 164 -0.34 -0.98 -2.61
C ALA A 164 -0.66 0.53 -2.62
N ALA A 165 -1.90 0.87 -2.98
CA ALA A 165 -2.35 2.26 -3.11
C ALA A 165 -2.48 3.01 -1.77
N ASP A 166 -2.36 2.30 -0.65
CA ASP A 166 -2.83 2.70 0.67
C ASP A 166 -1.77 2.63 1.77
N HIS A 167 -0.49 2.62 1.39
CA HIS A 167 0.64 2.70 2.33
C HIS A 167 1.15 4.13 2.48
N MET A 168 1.60 4.46 3.69
CA MET A 168 2.35 5.69 3.95
C MET A 168 3.84 5.37 3.97
N ILE A 169 4.60 6.12 3.16
CA ILE A 169 6.06 5.96 3.06
C ILE A 169 6.72 7.33 3.24
N SER A 170 7.83 7.36 3.96
CA SER A 170 8.67 8.54 4.13
C SER A 170 10.14 8.24 3.87
N GLY A 171 10.87 9.20 3.30
CA GLY A 171 12.25 8.98 2.86
C GLY A 171 12.31 8.51 1.41
N ASP A 172 11.79 9.33 0.50
CA ASP A 172 11.58 9.00 -0.91
C ASP A 172 12.85 8.48 -1.59
N GLU A 173 14.00 9.10 -1.39
CA GLU A 173 15.26 8.64 -2.02
C GLU A 173 15.68 7.23 -1.55
N ALA A 174 15.46 6.89 -0.27
CA ALA A 174 15.72 5.54 0.23
C ALA A 174 14.73 4.52 -0.34
N PHE A 175 13.46 4.91 -0.52
CA PHE A 175 12.47 4.09 -1.21
C PHE A 175 12.84 3.85 -2.67
N LEU A 176 13.16 4.92 -3.41
CA LEU A 176 13.54 4.86 -4.82
C LEU A 176 14.78 3.98 -5.02
N SER A 177 15.79 4.13 -4.16
CA SER A 177 17.00 3.28 -4.16
C SER A 177 16.65 1.80 -3.95
N ALA A 178 15.79 1.48 -2.98
CA ALA A 178 15.42 0.09 -2.70
C ALA A 178 14.64 -0.54 -3.87
N VAL A 179 13.75 0.22 -4.51
CA VAL A 179 13.04 -0.25 -5.71
C VAL A 179 14.01 -0.46 -6.88
N ALA A 180 14.95 0.45 -7.10
CA ALA A 180 15.94 0.32 -8.17
C ALA A 180 16.79 -0.96 -8.00
N GLU A 181 17.31 -1.23 -6.79
CA GLU A 181 18.01 -2.50 -6.51
C GLU A 181 17.09 -3.71 -6.75
N ALA A 182 15.82 -3.63 -6.32
CA ALA A 182 14.87 -4.72 -6.51
C ALA A 182 14.61 -5.01 -8.01
N VAL A 183 14.61 -4.00 -8.87
CA VAL A 183 14.50 -4.18 -10.32
C VAL A 183 15.70 -4.94 -10.89
N GLU A 184 16.92 -4.60 -10.47
CA GLU A 184 18.13 -5.30 -10.94
C GLU A 184 18.16 -6.77 -10.52
N VAL A 185 17.69 -7.07 -9.31
CA VAL A 185 17.55 -8.45 -8.83
C VAL A 185 16.43 -9.18 -9.59
N ALA A 186 15.29 -8.53 -9.83
CA ALA A 186 14.16 -9.10 -10.57
C ALA A 186 14.54 -9.49 -12.01
N ARG A 187 15.47 -8.76 -12.63
CA ARG A 187 16.02 -9.12 -13.96
C ARG A 187 16.71 -10.48 -13.99
N LYS A 188 17.09 -11.04 -12.84
CA LYS A 188 17.69 -12.38 -12.69
C LYS A 188 16.66 -13.45 -12.32
N ASP A 189 15.38 -13.22 -12.60
CA ASP A 189 14.28 -14.16 -12.37
C ASP A 189 14.11 -14.52 -10.88
N TYR A 190 14.11 -13.48 -10.05
CA TYR A 190 13.69 -13.56 -8.66
C TYR A 190 12.36 -12.83 -8.46
N LEU A 191 11.53 -13.36 -7.56
CA LEU A 191 10.47 -12.57 -6.94
C LEU A 191 11.09 -11.78 -5.79
N VAL A 192 11.16 -10.46 -5.92
CA VAL A 192 11.86 -9.60 -4.96
C VAL A 192 10.86 -8.88 -4.08
N THR A 193 11.02 -8.96 -2.76
CA THR A 193 10.24 -8.14 -1.81
C THR A 193 11.10 -7.03 -1.21
N ILE A 194 10.47 -5.95 -0.75
CA ILE A 194 11.15 -4.87 -0.02
C ILE A 194 10.90 -5.07 1.47
N GLY A 195 11.96 -5.35 2.22
CA GLY A 195 11.89 -5.76 3.62
C GLY A 195 12.03 -4.59 4.59
N ILE A 196 10.97 -4.26 5.32
CA ILE A 196 10.96 -3.16 6.29
C ILE A 196 11.57 -3.59 7.62
N ALA A 197 12.38 -2.74 8.24
CA ALA A 197 12.90 -2.98 9.58
C ALA A 197 11.77 -3.04 10.62
N PRO A 198 11.60 -4.15 11.36
CA PRO A 198 10.55 -4.26 12.37
C PRO A 198 10.82 -3.34 13.56
N SER A 199 9.84 -2.51 13.93
CA SER A 199 9.92 -1.67 15.14
C SER A 199 9.30 -2.33 16.38
N HIS A 200 8.44 -3.33 16.19
CA HIS A 200 7.73 -4.06 17.26
C HIS A 200 7.23 -5.43 16.75
N PRO A 201 6.88 -6.40 17.63
CA PRO A 201 6.44 -7.73 17.20
C PRO A 201 4.98 -7.75 16.71
N SER A 202 4.74 -7.17 15.53
CA SER A 202 3.43 -7.19 14.87
C SER A 202 3.02 -8.61 14.48
N THR A 203 1.77 -8.99 14.76
CA THR A 203 1.12 -10.21 14.24
C THR A 203 0.31 -9.95 12.98
N GLY A 204 0.22 -8.68 12.56
CA GLY A 204 -0.54 -8.24 11.40
C GLY A 204 0.25 -8.29 10.08
N PHE A 205 1.57 -8.46 10.15
CA PHE A 205 2.47 -8.42 9.00
C PHE A 205 3.09 -9.78 8.71
N GLY A 206 3.47 -9.99 7.45
CA GLY A 206 4.38 -11.07 7.08
C GLY A 206 5.82 -10.77 7.49
N TYR A 207 6.61 -11.82 7.67
CA TYR A 207 8.03 -11.73 8.03
C TYR A 207 8.86 -12.52 7.03
N VAL A 208 9.95 -11.91 6.58
CA VAL A 208 10.96 -12.55 5.74
C VAL A 208 12.28 -12.66 6.49
N ARG A 209 12.86 -13.85 6.48
CA ARG A 209 14.16 -14.11 7.10
C ARG A 209 15.28 -13.86 6.10
N LEU A 210 16.18 -12.95 6.43
CA LEU A 210 17.35 -12.62 5.65
C LEU A 210 18.28 -13.83 5.54
N GLY A 211 18.56 -14.25 4.32
CA GLY A 211 19.53 -15.28 3.97
C GLY A 211 20.85 -14.70 3.46
N ASP A 212 21.51 -15.48 2.62
CA ASP A 212 22.78 -15.13 2.00
C ASP A 212 22.63 -13.95 1.03
N LYS A 213 23.72 -13.25 0.76
CA LYS A 213 23.72 -12.15 -0.22
C LYS A 213 23.49 -12.71 -1.62
N VAL A 214 22.73 -11.96 -2.43
CA VAL A 214 22.66 -12.20 -3.87
C VAL A 214 23.84 -11.47 -4.52
N ASP A 215 24.65 -12.16 -5.31
CA ASP A 215 25.85 -11.60 -5.91
C ASP A 215 25.51 -10.80 -7.19
N ILE A 216 24.98 -9.58 -6.99
CA ILE A 216 24.64 -8.62 -8.05
C ILE A 216 25.25 -7.27 -7.68
N ALA A 217 26.14 -6.76 -8.52
CA ALA A 217 26.90 -5.54 -8.25
C ALA A 217 25.99 -4.31 -8.11
N GLU A 218 24.93 -4.25 -8.92
CA GLU A 218 23.92 -3.20 -8.97
C GLU A 218 22.82 -3.37 -7.90
N ALA A 219 22.94 -4.37 -7.02
CA ALA A 219 22.02 -4.59 -5.90
C ALA A 219 22.78 -5.10 -4.65
N PRO A 220 23.72 -4.30 -4.11
CA PRO A 220 24.65 -4.73 -3.06
C PRO A 220 23.98 -5.13 -1.74
N ASN A 221 22.73 -4.70 -1.53
CA ASN A 221 21.97 -4.98 -0.31
C ASN A 221 21.07 -6.22 -0.43
N ALA A 222 20.90 -6.75 -1.66
CA ALA A 222 19.99 -7.86 -1.92
C ALA A 222 20.41 -9.15 -1.23
N ARG A 223 19.43 -9.86 -0.68
CA ARG A 223 19.61 -11.14 0.01
C ARG A 223 18.56 -12.14 -0.43
N LEU A 224 18.89 -13.42 -0.40
CA LEU A 224 17.89 -14.48 -0.52
C LEU A 224 16.95 -14.47 0.69
N VAL A 225 15.69 -14.84 0.48
CA VAL A 225 14.75 -15.10 1.56
C VAL A 225 14.87 -16.57 1.96
N SER A 226 15.35 -16.83 3.17
CA SER A 226 15.52 -18.20 3.69
C SER A 226 14.23 -18.80 4.26
N SER A 227 13.27 -17.96 4.63
CA SER A 227 11.92 -18.37 5.00
C SER A 227 11.00 -17.15 4.91
N PHE A 228 9.78 -17.37 4.41
CA PHE A 228 8.71 -16.39 4.40
C PHE A 228 7.60 -16.91 5.31
N LYS A 229 7.06 -16.07 6.20
CA LYS A 229 5.92 -16.42 7.03
C LYS A 229 4.92 -15.30 7.12
N GLU A 230 3.70 -15.53 6.65
CA GLU A 230 2.60 -14.58 6.78
C GLU A 230 1.97 -14.64 8.19
N LYS A 231 1.84 -13.48 8.84
CA LYS A 231 1.09 -13.26 10.10
C LYS A 231 1.36 -14.31 11.19
N PRO A 232 2.60 -14.39 11.71
CA PRO A 232 2.93 -15.30 12.81
C PRO A 232 2.20 -14.91 14.11
N ASP A 233 2.12 -15.85 15.06
CA ASP A 233 1.63 -15.56 16.40
C ASP A 233 2.60 -14.62 17.16
N ALA A 234 2.11 -13.99 18.23
CA ALA A 234 2.87 -12.97 18.98
C ALA A 234 4.19 -13.48 19.56
N ARG A 235 4.25 -14.74 20.00
CA ARG A 235 5.48 -15.34 20.54
C ARG A 235 6.50 -15.52 19.43
N THR A 236 6.05 -16.02 18.28
CA THR A 236 6.88 -16.18 17.09
C THR A 236 7.39 -14.83 16.56
N ALA A 237 6.54 -13.81 16.48
CA ALA A 237 6.92 -12.45 16.07
C ALA A 237 7.99 -11.84 17.00
N ALA A 238 7.83 -11.98 18.32
CA ALA A 238 8.81 -11.53 19.30
C ALA A 238 10.16 -12.26 19.14
N ALA A 239 10.13 -13.58 18.92
CA ALA A 239 11.33 -14.36 18.66
C ALA A 239 12.03 -13.92 17.37
N TYR A 240 11.30 -13.60 16.31
CA TYR A 240 11.87 -13.13 15.04
C TYR A 240 12.66 -11.84 15.21
N ILE A 241 12.06 -10.83 15.85
CA ILE A 241 12.71 -9.51 16.02
C ILE A 241 13.94 -9.61 16.91
N ALA A 242 13.91 -10.45 17.94
CA ALA A 242 15.05 -10.66 18.83
C ALA A 242 16.32 -11.18 18.10
N THR A 243 16.16 -11.81 16.93
CA THR A 243 17.32 -12.27 16.14
C THR A 243 17.98 -11.17 15.30
N GLY A 244 17.26 -10.09 14.99
CA GLY A 244 17.65 -9.09 13.99
C GLY A 244 17.69 -9.55 12.54
N LYS A 245 17.42 -10.84 12.27
CA LYS A 245 17.51 -11.47 10.94
C LYS A 245 16.21 -11.45 10.15
N TYR A 246 15.16 -10.78 10.66
CA TYR A 246 13.87 -10.71 9.99
C TYR A 246 13.53 -9.28 9.58
N ARG A 247 12.81 -9.15 8.46
CA ARG A 247 12.17 -7.92 8.02
C ARG A 247 10.68 -8.15 7.84
N TRP A 248 9.87 -7.11 8.03
CA TRP A 248 8.47 -7.18 7.66
C TRP A 248 8.34 -7.21 6.14
N ASN A 249 7.43 -8.04 5.65
CA ASN A 249 6.93 -7.97 4.30
C ASN A 249 5.86 -6.88 4.23
N ALA A 250 6.14 -5.83 3.46
CA ALA A 250 5.23 -4.73 3.25
C ALA A 250 4.31 -4.92 2.03
N GLY A 251 4.17 -6.14 1.51
CA GLY A 251 3.31 -6.43 0.35
C GLY A 251 3.78 -5.77 -0.95
N MET A 252 5.03 -5.31 -1.01
CA MET A 252 5.67 -4.76 -2.20
C MET A 252 6.49 -5.85 -2.87
N PHE A 253 6.23 -6.09 -4.16
CA PHE A 253 6.90 -7.14 -4.93
C PHE A 253 7.39 -6.62 -6.27
N VAL A 254 8.62 -6.95 -6.65
CA VAL A 254 9.24 -6.60 -7.94
C VAL A 254 9.73 -7.89 -8.60
N THR A 255 9.35 -8.12 -9.85
CA THR A 255 9.67 -9.36 -10.58
C THR A 255 9.49 -9.14 -12.08
N LYS A 256 10.11 -9.96 -12.94
CA LYS A 256 9.65 -10.05 -14.34
C LYS A 256 8.21 -10.55 -14.39
N ALA A 257 7.41 -9.97 -15.27
CA ALA A 257 6.02 -10.38 -15.49
C ALA A 257 5.96 -11.85 -15.95
N SER A 258 6.82 -12.23 -16.89
CA SER A 258 6.95 -13.60 -17.38
C SER A 258 7.32 -14.59 -16.27
N PHE A 259 8.25 -14.22 -15.37
CA PHE A 259 8.64 -15.05 -14.24
C PHE A 259 7.49 -15.20 -13.22
N LEU A 260 6.75 -14.14 -12.91
CA LEU A 260 5.58 -14.24 -12.04
C LEU A 260 4.53 -15.20 -12.61
N LEU A 261 4.26 -15.11 -13.92
CA LEU A 261 3.33 -16.01 -14.60
C LEU A 261 3.83 -17.46 -14.59
N GLN A 262 5.14 -17.69 -14.71
CA GLN A 262 5.74 -19.01 -14.57
C GLN A 262 5.51 -19.58 -13.16
N LEU A 263 5.80 -18.82 -12.10
CA LEU A 263 5.55 -19.24 -10.73
C LEU A 263 4.06 -19.53 -10.50
N LEU A 264 3.19 -18.67 -11.03
CA LEU A 264 1.75 -18.84 -10.90
C LEU A 264 1.25 -20.09 -11.64
N LYS A 265 1.82 -20.41 -12.81
CA LYS A 265 1.51 -21.65 -13.55
C LYS A 265 1.87 -22.89 -12.74
N GLU A 266 2.95 -22.83 -11.97
CA GLU A 266 3.44 -23.95 -11.16
C GLU A 266 2.59 -24.14 -9.89
N TYR A 267 2.31 -23.05 -9.17
CA TYR A 267 1.66 -23.12 -7.86
C TYR A 267 0.14 -23.01 -7.91
N LYS A 268 -0.39 -22.31 -8.92
CA LYS A 268 -1.82 -21.98 -9.08
C LYS A 268 -2.23 -22.03 -10.57
N PRO A 269 -2.11 -23.19 -11.23
CA PRO A 269 -2.31 -23.32 -12.68
C PRO A 269 -3.67 -22.82 -13.18
N GLU A 270 -4.73 -22.94 -12.38
CA GLU A 270 -6.08 -22.47 -12.70
C GLU A 270 -6.14 -20.94 -12.74
N ILE A 271 -5.50 -20.25 -11.78
CA ILE A 271 -5.40 -18.78 -11.78
C ILE A 271 -4.62 -18.34 -13.01
N HIS A 272 -3.46 -18.96 -13.27
CA HIS A 272 -2.66 -18.66 -14.45
C HIS A 272 -3.47 -18.83 -15.76
N GLN A 273 -4.14 -19.97 -15.95
CA GLN A 273 -4.94 -20.22 -17.15
C GLN A 273 -6.06 -19.19 -17.32
N GLY A 274 -6.77 -18.84 -16.25
CA GLY A 274 -7.82 -17.83 -16.29
C GLY A 274 -7.28 -16.45 -16.67
N LEU A 275 -6.18 -16.02 -16.04
CA LEU A 275 -5.54 -14.73 -16.33
C LEU A 275 -4.99 -14.65 -17.75
N MET A 276 -4.37 -15.72 -18.27
CA MET A 276 -3.90 -15.76 -19.66
C MET A 276 -5.07 -15.68 -20.65
N LYS A 277 -6.18 -16.38 -20.38
CA LYS A 277 -7.40 -16.29 -21.20
C LYS A 277 -7.97 -14.87 -21.22
N ILE A 278 -7.96 -14.17 -20.08
CA ILE A 278 -8.37 -12.76 -19.99
C ILE A 278 -7.41 -11.87 -20.77
N ALA A 279 -6.09 -12.05 -20.59
CA ALA A 279 -5.06 -11.26 -21.28
C ALA A 279 -5.14 -11.39 -22.81
N ASP A 280 -5.43 -12.58 -23.33
CA ASP A 280 -5.57 -12.84 -24.78
C ASP A 280 -6.76 -12.11 -25.42
N ALA A 281 -7.74 -11.69 -24.61
CA ALA A 281 -8.87 -10.89 -25.06
C ALA A 281 -8.78 -9.42 -24.63
N TRP A 282 -7.71 -9.01 -23.94
CA TRP A 282 -7.69 -7.75 -23.20
C TRP A 282 -7.71 -6.50 -24.08
N ASP A 283 -7.03 -6.56 -25.22
CA ASP A 283 -6.94 -5.49 -26.21
C ASP A 283 -7.97 -5.66 -27.35
N ASP A 284 -8.91 -6.60 -27.19
CA ASP A 284 -10.06 -6.81 -28.07
C ASP A 284 -11.34 -6.29 -27.38
N GLU A 285 -11.74 -5.06 -27.69
CA GLU A 285 -12.90 -4.39 -27.07
C GLU A 285 -14.22 -5.18 -27.21
N ALA A 286 -14.37 -6.00 -28.25
CA ALA A 286 -15.58 -6.80 -28.46
C ALA A 286 -15.63 -8.04 -27.55
N ARG A 287 -14.46 -8.59 -27.18
CA ARG A 287 -14.35 -9.83 -26.40
C ARG A 287 -13.98 -9.62 -24.94
N LYS A 288 -13.23 -8.57 -24.63
CA LYS A 288 -12.65 -8.29 -23.30
C LYS A 288 -13.65 -8.46 -22.17
N GLN A 289 -14.74 -7.69 -22.20
CA GLN A 289 -15.70 -7.64 -21.11
C GLN A 289 -16.38 -9.00 -20.90
N LYS A 290 -16.79 -9.66 -21.99
CA LYS A 290 -17.40 -10.99 -21.95
C LYS A 290 -16.47 -12.03 -21.33
N VAL A 291 -15.21 -12.09 -21.76
CA VAL A 291 -14.23 -13.04 -21.22
C VAL A 291 -13.92 -12.75 -19.77
N LEU A 292 -13.79 -11.47 -19.41
CA LEU A 292 -13.54 -11.04 -18.04
C LEU A 292 -14.69 -11.46 -17.10
N ASP A 293 -15.94 -11.23 -17.49
CA ASP A 293 -17.12 -11.59 -16.68
C ASP A 293 -17.30 -13.12 -16.55
N GLU A 294 -16.93 -13.89 -17.57
CA GLU A 294 -16.99 -15.36 -17.54
C GLU A 294 -15.88 -15.96 -16.65
N VAL A 295 -14.67 -15.41 -16.71
CA VAL A 295 -13.47 -16.02 -16.12
C VAL A 295 -13.18 -15.49 -14.72
N TRP A 296 -13.31 -14.18 -14.47
CA TRP A 296 -12.95 -13.58 -13.20
C TRP A 296 -13.64 -14.21 -11.97
N PRO A 297 -14.95 -14.54 -12.01
CA PRO A 297 -15.62 -15.15 -10.87
C PRO A 297 -15.04 -16.51 -10.48
N THR A 298 -14.44 -17.25 -11.42
CA THR A 298 -13.87 -18.58 -11.19
C THR A 298 -12.48 -18.56 -10.55
N LEU A 299 -11.79 -17.41 -10.59
CA LEU A 299 -10.46 -17.26 -10.01
C LEU A 299 -10.52 -17.44 -8.48
N GLU A 300 -9.56 -18.15 -7.91
CA GLU A 300 -9.39 -18.27 -6.47
C GLU A 300 -9.13 -16.88 -5.86
N LYS A 301 -9.77 -16.59 -4.71
CA LYS A 301 -9.47 -15.39 -3.92
C LYS A 301 -8.30 -15.71 -2.99
N ILE A 302 -7.12 -15.18 -3.28
CA ILE A 302 -5.89 -15.45 -2.54
C ILE A 302 -4.88 -14.31 -2.72
N PRO A 303 -4.14 -13.89 -1.67
CA PRO A 303 -3.06 -12.93 -1.81
C PRO A 303 -1.81 -13.54 -2.44
N ILE A 304 -0.99 -12.70 -3.08
CA ILE A 304 0.28 -13.10 -3.70
C ILE A 304 1.24 -13.79 -2.71
N ASP A 305 1.19 -13.39 -1.44
CA ASP A 305 2.03 -13.92 -0.36
C ASP A 305 1.88 -15.43 -0.25
N ASN A 306 0.64 -15.91 -0.17
CA ASN A 306 0.33 -17.34 -0.07
C ASN A 306 0.31 -18.05 -1.43
N ALA A 307 -0.08 -17.36 -2.50
CA ALA A 307 -0.17 -17.96 -3.82
C ALA A 307 1.19 -18.25 -4.45
N VAL A 308 2.19 -17.39 -4.18
CA VAL A 308 3.48 -17.41 -4.87
C VAL A 308 4.66 -17.18 -3.93
N ALA A 309 4.64 -16.15 -3.08
CA ALA A 309 5.86 -15.75 -2.36
C ALA A 309 6.34 -16.79 -1.33
N GLU A 310 5.43 -17.33 -0.52
CA GLU A 310 5.75 -18.37 0.47
C GLU A 310 6.31 -19.66 -0.17
N PRO A 311 5.66 -20.28 -1.17
CA PRO A 311 6.23 -21.46 -1.83
C PRO A 311 7.52 -21.15 -2.60
N ALA A 312 7.60 -20.02 -3.32
CA ALA A 312 8.82 -19.63 -4.04
C ALA A 312 10.02 -19.41 -3.10
N ALA A 313 9.79 -18.89 -1.90
CA ALA A 313 10.84 -18.68 -0.91
C ALA A 313 11.42 -20.01 -0.40
N ALA A 314 10.57 -21.03 -0.22
CA ALA A 314 11.01 -22.37 0.19
C ALA A 314 11.96 -23.03 -0.84
N GLU A 315 11.91 -22.56 -2.08
CA GLU A 315 12.73 -23.05 -3.20
C GLU A 315 13.88 -22.09 -3.58
N GLY A 316 14.13 -21.05 -2.78
CA GLY A 316 15.21 -20.10 -3.04
C GLY A 316 14.99 -19.18 -4.24
N ARG A 317 13.74 -19.02 -4.68
CA ARG A 317 13.33 -18.16 -5.82
C ARG A 317 12.90 -16.75 -5.40
N VAL A 318 13.01 -16.43 -4.12
CA VAL A 318 12.64 -15.12 -3.55
C VAL A 318 13.87 -14.42 -2.99
N ALA A 319 13.99 -13.14 -3.33
CA ALA A 319 14.99 -12.24 -2.77
C ALA A 319 14.30 -11.10 -1.99
N VAL A 320 15.08 -10.44 -1.14
CA VAL A 320 14.66 -9.28 -0.36
C VAL A 320 15.70 -8.19 -0.46
N VAL A 321 15.26 -6.96 -0.68
CA VAL A 321 16.06 -5.74 -0.48
C VAL A 321 15.65 -5.14 0.86
N PRO A 322 16.52 -5.17 1.89
CA PRO A 322 16.24 -4.50 3.16
C PRO A 322 16.13 -2.99 2.96
N ALA A 323 15.13 -2.37 3.59
CA ALA A 323 14.82 -0.95 3.44
C ALA A 323 14.98 -0.18 4.75
N THR A 324 15.36 1.10 4.62
CA THR A 324 15.55 2.05 5.73
C THR A 324 14.54 3.21 5.74
N PHE A 325 13.66 3.28 4.75
CA PHE A 325 12.61 4.29 4.69
C PHE A 325 11.51 4.02 5.73
N GLY A 326 10.81 5.08 6.15
CA GLY A 326 9.65 4.94 7.02
C GLY A 326 8.48 4.32 6.26
N TRP A 327 7.78 3.38 6.86
CA TRP A 327 6.65 2.67 6.27
C TRP A 327 5.58 2.36 7.31
N ASP A 328 4.32 2.52 6.92
CA ASP A 328 3.14 2.07 7.67
C ASP A 328 2.00 1.72 6.69
N ASP A 329 1.23 0.66 7.01
CA ASP A 329 0.10 0.21 6.19
C ASP A 329 -1.22 0.95 6.52
N VAL A 330 -1.18 1.87 7.49
CA VAL A 330 -2.31 2.62 8.03
C VAL A 330 -3.49 1.68 8.31
N GLY A 331 -3.22 0.68 9.16
CA GLY A 331 -4.15 -0.40 9.43
C GLY A 331 -5.38 -0.01 10.26
N ASP A 332 -5.30 1.03 11.09
CA ASP A 332 -6.39 1.55 11.93
C ASP A 332 -6.10 2.98 12.45
N PHE A 333 -6.98 3.53 13.30
CA PHE A 333 -6.81 4.86 13.91
C PHE A 333 -5.63 4.96 14.89
N SER A 334 -5.17 3.86 15.47
CA SER A 334 -3.98 3.87 16.32
C SER A 334 -2.75 4.13 15.48
N SER A 335 -2.57 3.39 14.37
CA SER A 335 -1.48 3.62 13.42
C SER A 335 -1.56 5.03 12.83
N LEU A 336 -2.75 5.47 12.41
CA LEU A 336 -2.93 6.82 11.86
C LEU A 336 -2.51 7.92 12.85
N ALA A 337 -2.84 7.78 14.14
CA ALA A 337 -2.43 8.73 15.15
C ALA A 337 -0.90 8.82 15.31
N ASP A 338 -0.18 7.71 15.18
CA ASP A 338 1.29 7.71 15.27
C ASP A 338 1.96 8.46 14.10
N LEU A 339 1.24 8.58 12.97
CA LEU A 339 1.74 9.23 11.75
C LEU A 339 1.41 10.72 11.68
N LEU A 340 0.43 11.18 12.45
CA LEU A 340 0.02 12.58 12.49
C LEU A 340 0.88 13.37 13.49
N PRO A 341 1.19 14.65 13.19
CA PRO A 341 1.83 15.53 14.16
C PRO A 341 0.83 15.92 15.26
N ALA A 342 1.29 16.05 16.50
CA ALA A 342 0.68 16.98 17.46
C ALA A 342 1.64 17.38 18.56
N GLU A 343 1.20 18.38 19.32
CA GLU A 343 1.87 18.86 20.53
C GLU A 343 1.87 17.79 21.63
N ALA A 344 2.78 17.95 22.59
CA ALA A 344 2.88 17.07 23.73
C ALA A 344 1.58 17.12 24.57
N ASN A 345 1.09 15.96 24.99
CA ASN A 345 -0.15 15.82 25.77
C ASN A 345 -1.39 16.43 25.10
N GLN A 346 -1.44 16.42 23.77
CA GLN A 346 -2.61 16.81 22.99
C GLN A 346 -3.03 15.68 22.04
N PRO A 347 -4.32 15.60 21.67
CA PRO A 347 -4.75 14.67 20.63
C PRO A 347 -4.16 15.04 19.27
N ARG A 348 -4.02 14.04 18.42
CA ARG A 348 -3.82 14.25 16.99
C ARG A 348 -5.11 14.76 16.37
N ILE A 349 -5.02 15.72 15.45
CA ILE A 349 -6.20 16.25 14.77
C ILE A 349 -6.07 15.99 13.27
N LEU A 350 -7.06 15.31 12.70
CA LEU A 350 -7.20 15.11 11.26
C LEU A 350 -8.38 15.96 10.76
N GLY A 351 -8.11 17.20 10.36
CA GLY A 351 -9.11 18.17 9.92
C GLY A 351 -8.81 19.58 10.45
N ASP A 352 -9.85 20.39 10.64
CA ASP A 352 -9.71 21.74 11.20
C ASP A 352 -9.49 21.70 12.71
N SER A 353 -8.29 22.08 13.16
CA SER A 353 -7.93 22.12 14.58
C SER A 353 -8.70 23.16 15.38
N ASN A 354 -9.28 24.19 14.75
CA ASN A 354 -10.09 25.19 15.46
C ASN A 354 -11.43 24.62 15.96
N LEU A 355 -11.81 23.44 15.48
CA LEU A 355 -13.01 22.72 15.89
C LEU A 355 -12.75 21.72 17.02
N VAL A 356 -11.58 21.78 17.67
CA VAL A 356 -11.23 20.87 18.77
C VAL A 356 -10.76 21.68 19.97
N LEU A 357 -11.43 21.52 21.11
CA LEU A 357 -11.01 22.08 22.40
C LEU A 357 -10.85 20.95 23.42
N THR A 358 -9.70 20.91 24.06
CA THR A 358 -9.34 19.88 25.04
C THR A 358 -8.91 20.52 26.34
N GLU A 359 -9.32 19.90 27.44
CA GLU A 359 -8.87 20.21 28.79
C GLU A 359 -8.60 18.88 29.49
N GLN A 360 -7.38 18.66 29.97
CA GLN A 360 -6.98 17.38 30.60
C GLN A 360 -7.28 16.15 29.72
N MET A 361 -6.81 16.18 28.46
CA MET A 361 -6.87 15.05 27.52
C MET A 361 -5.49 14.84 26.93
N ALA A 362 -4.90 13.68 27.16
CA ALA A 362 -3.62 13.28 26.59
C ALA A 362 -3.80 12.22 25.50
N GLY A 363 -3.15 12.43 24.35
CA GLY A 363 -3.14 11.46 23.25
C GLY A 363 -4.49 11.34 22.53
N GLY A 364 -4.66 10.25 21.78
CA GLY A 364 -5.84 10.05 20.93
C GLY A 364 -5.78 10.74 19.57
N ILE A 365 -6.87 10.62 18.82
CA ILE A 365 -7.08 11.24 17.51
C ILE A 365 -8.51 11.78 17.41
N VAL A 366 -8.66 13.00 16.92
CA VAL A 366 -9.94 13.68 16.71
C VAL A 366 -10.08 14.06 15.23
N VAL A 367 -11.21 13.69 14.64
CA VAL A 367 -11.55 13.97 13.23
C VAL A 367 -12.85 14.77 13.20
N PRO A 368 -12.80 16.12 13.17
CA PRO A 368 -13.99 16.99 13.17
C PRO A 368 -14.59 17.14 11.76
N GLY A 369 -14.86 16.03 11.07
CA GLY A 369 -15.30 16.03 9.67
C GLY A 369 -16.73 16.54 9.43
N SER A 370 -17.56 16.61 10.47
CA SER A 370 -18.90 17.19 10.40
C SER A 370 -18.90 18.72 10.37
N GLY A 371 -17.78 19.36 10.75
CA GLY A 371 -17.69 20.80 10.98
C GLY A 371 -18.16 21.27 12.36
N ARG A 372 -18.52 20.35 13.27
CA ARG A 372 -18.92 20.67 14.65
C ARG A 372 -17.70 20.89 15.55
N LEU A 373 -17.82 21.81 16.51
CA LEU A 373 -16.90 21.94 17.64
C LEU A 373 -16.97 20.70 18.56
N ILE A 374 -15.85 20.01 18.70
CA ILE A 374 -15.67 18.86 19.61
C ILE A 374 -14.94 19.36 20.85
N THR A 375 -15.53 19.11 22.03
CA THR A 375 -14.93 19.48 23.32
C THR A 375 -14.71 18.23 24.16
N CYS A 376 -13.54 18.10 24.79
CA CYS A 376 -13.16 16.94 25.61
C CYS A 376 -12.57 17.42 26.94
N LEU A 377 -13.06 16.85 28.04
CA LEU A 377 -12.61 17.16 29.41
C LEU A 377 -12.33 15.87 30.17
N GLY A 378 -11.08 15.68 30.62
CA GLY A 378 -10.72 14.57 31.52
C GLY A 378 -10.77 13.18 30.89
N VAL A 379 -10.62 13.07 29.57
CA VAL A 379 -10.67 11.80 28.83
C VAL A 379 -9.42 11.63 27.97
N ASP A 380 -8.65 10.59 28.25
CA ASP A 380 -7.40 10.33 27.56
C ASP A 380 -7.55 9.31 26.43
N ASP A 381 -6.70 9.45 25.43
CA ASP A 381 -6.44 8.45 24.38
C ASP A 381 -7.66 7.98 23.58
N LEU A 382 -8.62 8.90 23.39
CA LEU A 382 -9.81 8.66 22.60
C LEU A 382 -9.56 8.81 21.10
N VAL A 383 -10.25 7.96 20.34
CA VAL A 383 -10.46 8.10 18.90
C VAL A 383 -11.87 8.64 18.74
N ILE A 384 -11.99 9.89 18.29
CA ILE A 384 -13.25 10.57 18.03
C ILE A 384 -13.32 10.91 16.55
N VAL A 385 -14.26 10.32 15.82
CA VAL A 385 -14.42 10.51 14.38
C VAL A 385 -15.84 10.98 14.12
N ASP A 386 -16.01 12.29 13.98
CA ASP A 386 -17.31 12.93 13.82
C ASP A 386 -17.55 13.27 12.35
N MET A 387 -18.35 12.46 11.66
CA MET A 387 -18.76 12.67 10.28
C MET A 387 -20.20 13.22 10.23
N PRO A 388 -20.62 13.90 9.14
CA PRO A 388 -21.95 14.52 9.06
C PRO A 388 -23.13 13.59 9.40
N ASP A 389 -22.98 12.30 9.12
CA ASP A 389 -24.00 11.26 9.25
C ASP A 389 -23.69 10.23 10.34
N THR A 390 -22.52 10.27 10.99
CA THR A 390 -22.09 9.26 11.96
C THR A 390 -20.98 9.77 12.88
N LEU A 391 -21.11 9.49 14.19
CA LEU A 391 -20.05 9.68 15.17
C LEU A 391 -19.51 8.33 15.66
N LEU A 392 -18.20 8.14 15.58
CA LEU A 392 -17.50 7.05 16.25
C LEU A 392 -16.71 7.60 17.44
N VAL A 393 -16.86 6.96 18.60
CA VAL A 393 -16.01 7.17 19.77
C VAL A 393 -15.48 5.82 20.26
N THR A 394 -14.16 5.69 20.35
CA THR A 394 -13.49 4.52 20.92
C THR A 394 -12.17 4.97 21.58
N THR A 395 -11.39 4.04 22.10
CA THR A 395 -10.00 4.29 22.53
C THR A 395 -9.03 3.81 21.46
N ARG A 396 -7.80 4.35 21.42
CA ARG A 396 -6.79 3.87 20.46
C ARG A 396 -6.53 2.37 20.62
N ALA A 397 -6.48 1.87 21.86
CA ALA A 397 -6.30 0.46 22.18
C ALA A 397 -7.33 -0.48 21.54
N ARG A 398 -8.52 0.02 21.17
CA ARG A 398 -9.61 -0.77 20.56
C ARG A 398 -9.81 -0.47 19.08
N SER A 399 -8.90 0.27 18.43
CA SER A 399 -9.03 0.69 17.02
C SER A 399 -9.22 -0.49 16.06
N GLN A 400 -8.51 -1.61 16.27
CA GLN A 400 -8.67 -2.83 15.47
C GLN A 400 -10.10 -3.44 15.51
N GLU A 401 -10.88 -3.14 16.56
CA GLU A 401 -12.24 -3.66 16.73
C GLU A 401 -13.29 -2.89 15.92
N VAL A 402 -12.96 -1.72 15.36
CA VAL A 402 -13.89 -0.89 14.57
C VAL A 402 -14.56 -1.67 13.43
N LYS A 403 -13.84 -2.61 12.80
CA LYS A 403 -14.39 -3.53 11.78
C LYS A 403 -15.62 -4.32 12.25
N ARG A 404 -15.74 -4.59 13.56
CA ARG A 404 -16.90 -5.27 14.15
C ARG A 404 -18.13 -4.37 14.14
N LEU A 405 -17.96 -3.06 14.26
CA LEU A 405 -19.04 -2.08 14.18
C LEU A 405 -19.59 -2.00 12.75
N VAL A 406 -18.73 -2.00 11.73
CA VAL A 406 -19.17 -2.04 10.31
C VAL A 406 -20.10 -3.23 10.06
N LYS A 407 -19.74 -4.42 10.56
CA LYS A 407 -20.61 -5.61 10.49
C LYS A 407 -21.95 -5.37 11.18
N LYS A 408 -21.95 -4.82 12.40
CA LYS A 408 -23.18 -4.52 13.16
C LYS A 408 -24.05 -3.46 12.46
N CYS A 409 -23.46 -2.44 11.85
CA CYS A 409 -24.17 -1.43 11.07
C CYS A 409 -24.89 -2.06 9.88
N ARG A 410 -24.22 -2.99 9.17
CA ARG A 410 -24.81 -3.76 8.08
C ARG A 410 -26.02 -4.58 8.55
N ASP A 411 -25.86 -5.31 9.64
CA ASP A 411 -26.91 -6.16 10.22
C ASP A 411 -28.10 -5.32 10.73
N ALA A 412 -27.84 -4.11 11.22
CA ALA A 412 -28.85 -3.16 11.68
C ALA A 412 -29.49 -2.30 10.58
N GLY A 413 -29.11 -2.50 9.30
CA GLY A 413 -29.73 -1.82 8.15
C GLY A 413 -29.10 -0.49 7.74
N TRP A 414 -28.00 -0.07 8.36
CA TRP A 414 -27.27 1.17 8.04
C TRP A 414 -26.37 1.00 6.80
N ARG A 415 -26.94 0.57 5.66
CA ARG A 415 -26.18 0.20 4.46
C ARG A 415 -25.51 1.38 3.77
N ASN A 416 -26.08 2.57 3.89
CA ASN A 416 -25.51 3.81 3.37
C ASN A 416 -24.23 4.23 4.12
N LEU A 417 -23.92 3.59 5.26
CA LEU A 417 -22.75 3.91 6.05
C LEU A 417 -21.57 2.96 5.82
N LEU A 418 -21.70 1.92 4.99
CA LEU A 418 -20.72 0.83 4.92
C LEU A 418 -19.48 1.15 4.10
#